data_AF-A0A7G8ZAZ8-F1
#
_entry.id   AF-A0A7G8ZAZ8-F1
#
_cell.length_a   1.000
_cell.length_b   1.000
_cell.length_c   1.000
_cell.angle_alpha   90.00
_cell.angle_beta   90.00
_cell.angle_gamma   90.00
#
_symmetry.space_group_name_H-M   'P 1'
#
loop_
_entity.id
_entity.type
_entity.pdbx_description
1 polymer ?
#
loop_
_entity_poly.entity_id
_entity_poly.type
_entity_poly.pdbx_seq_one_letter_code
_entity_poly.pdbx_strand_id
1 'polypeptide(L)' 'VENTDETYCIDNEALYDICFRTLKLTNPTYGDLNHLVSVTMSGVTTCLRFPGQLNADLRKLAVNMVP' A
#
# COMPACT_ATOMS: atom_id res chain seq x y z
N VAL A 1 -16.29 -6.95 -1.75
CA VAL A 1 -16.45 -5.62 -2.38
C VAL A 1 -17.83 -5.03 -2.14
N GLU A 2 -18.92 -5.80 -2.20
CA GLU A 2 -20.27 -5.24 -1.99
C GLU A 2 -20.53 -4.72 -0.56
N ASN A 3 -19.72 -5.10 0.43
CA ASN A 3 -19.85 -4.68 1.84
C ASN A 3 -18.59 -3.97 2.38
N THR A 4 -17.78 -3.34 1.51
CA THR A 4 -16.54 -2.67 1.93
C THR A 4 -16.59 -1.20 1.57
N ASP A 5 -16.24 -0.35 2.53
CA ASP A 5 -16.22 1.10 2.32
C ASP A 5 -15.00 1.56 1.51
N GLU A 6 -13.89 0.80 1.56
CA GLU A 6 -12.65 1.11 0.84
C GLU A 6 -11.84 -0.18 0.62
N THR A 7 -11.23 -0.35 -0.55
CA THR A 7 -10.36 -1.51 -0.85
C THR A 7 -9.11 -1.03 -1.58
N TYR A 8 -7.95 -1.46 -1.07
CA TYR A 8 -6.66 -1.23 -1.70
C TYR A 8 -6.27 -2.46 -2.53
N CYS A 9 -6.31 -2.32 -3.86
CA CYS A 9 -5.89 -3.38 -4.76
C CYS A 9 -4.36 -3.41 -4.88
N ILE A 10 -3.77 -4.56 -4.61
CA ILE A 10 -2.34 -4.80 -4.74
C ILE A 10 -2.13 -5.85 -5.83
N ASP A 11 -1.49 -5.45 -6.92
CA ASP A 11 -1.21 -6.32 -8.06
C ASP A 11 0.18 -6.94 -7.95
N ASN A 12 0.24 -8.27 -7.89
CA ASN A 12 1.48 -9.02 -7.79
C ASN A 12 2.39 -8.86 -9.02
N GLU A 13 1.83 -8.65 -10.22
CA GLU A 13 2.63 -8.43 -11.43
C GLU A 13 3.34 -7.07 -11.35
N ALA A 14 2.61 -6.02 -10.95
CA ALA A 14 3.18 -4.71 -10.72
C ALA A 14 4.24 -4.72 -9.60
N LEU A 15 3.99 -5.45 -8.51
CA LEU A 15 4.99 -5.61 -7.43
C LEU A 15 6.23 -6.35 -7.91
N TYR A 16 6.07 -7.41 -8.72
CA TYR A 16 7.18 -8.14 -9.30
C TYR A 16 8.02 -7.23 -10.20
N ASP A 17 7.38 -6.43 -11.05
CA ASP A 17 8.05 -5.45 -11.91
C ASP A 17 8.81 -4.40 -11.10
N ILE A 18 8.27 -3.92 -9.97
CA ILE A 18 8.99 -3.02 -9.05
C ILE A 18 10.22 -3.71 -8.45
N CYS A 19 10.08 -4.92 -7.94
CA CYS A 19 11.19 -5.69 -7.37
C CYS A 19 12.29 -5.95 -8.39
N PHE A 20 11.92 -6.31 -9.62
CA PHE A 20 12.87 -6.63 -10.68
C PHE A 20 13.50 -5.38 -11.30
N ARG A 21 12.70 -4.41 -11.73
CA ARG A 21 13.19 -3.25 -12.49
C ARG A 21 13.75 -2.14 -11.60
N THR A 22 13.14 -1.90 -10.44
CA THR A 22 13.51 -0.78 -9.56
C THR A 22 14.47 -1.24 -8.48
N LEU A 23 14.13 -2.31 -7.75
CA LEU A 23 14.97 -2.84 -6.67
C LEU A 23 16.11 -3.75 -7.17
N LYS A 24 16.14 -4.05 -8.47
CA LYS A 24 17.19 -4.83 -9.15
C LYS A 24 17.36 -6.24 -8.57
N LEU A 25 16.28 -6.82 -8.05
CA LEU A 25 16.25 -8.20 -7.59
C LEU A 25 16.12 -9.12 -8.80
N THR A 26 17.12 -9.98 -9.03
CA THR A 26 17.20 -10.83 -10.24
C THR A 26 16.10 -11.89 -10.28
N ASN A 27 15.68 -12.39 -9.12
CA ASN A 27 14.62 -13.38 -8.97
C ASN A 27 13.74 -13.01 -7.76
N PRO A 28 12.82 -12.05 -7.91
CA PRO A 28 11.91 -11.66 -6.83
C PRO A 28 11.12 -12.86 -6.30
N THR A 29 11.12 -13.02 -4.99
CA THR A 29 10.36 -14.05 -4.28
C THR A 29 9.10 -13.44 -3.64
N TYR A 30 8.15 -14.29 -3.24
CA TYR A 30 7.01 -13.82 -2.43
C TYR A 30 7.43 -13.14 -1.13
N GLY A 31 8.61 -13.46 -0.58
CA GLY A 31 9.16 -12.73 0.57
C GLY A 31 9.43 -11.26 0.24
N ASP A 32 10.00 -10.98 -0.93
CA ASP A 32 10.31 -9.63 -1.40
C ASP A 32 9.04 -8.84 -1.71
N LEU A 33 8.07 -9.48 -2.39
CA LEU A 33 6.76 -8.88 -2.68
C LEU A 33 6.02 -8.55 -1.38
N ASN A 34 5.96 -9.50 -0.44
CA ASN A 34 5.29 -9.30 0.85
C ASN A 34 5.97 -8.22 1.70
N HIS A 35 7.30 -8.09 1.60
CA HIS A 35 8.01 -6.97 2.22
C HIS A 35 7.52 -5.63 1.65
N LEU A 36 7.42 -5.50 0.33
CA LEU A 36 6.91 -4.27 -0.31
C LEU A 36 5.45 -3.98 0.06
N VAL A 37 4.61 -5.01 0.15
CA VAL A 37 3.24 -4.91 0.65
C VAL A 37 3.23 -4.40 2.09
N SER A 38 4.08 -4.95 2.96
CA SER A 38 4.13 -4.55 4.37
C SER A 38 4.50 -3.07 4.55
N VAL A 39 5.46 -2.58 3.76
CA VAL A 39 5.89 -1.17 3.78
C VAL A 39 4.76 -0.26 3.30
N THR A 40 4.09 -0.65 2.23
CA THR A 40 2.93 0.09 1.67
C THR A 40 1.79 0.17 2.69
N MET A 41 1.40 -0.95 3.30
CA MET A 41 0.34 -1.00 4.30
C MET A 41 0.71 -0.25 5.58
N SER A 42 1.98 -0.28 5.99
CA SER A 42 2.49 0.59 7.04
C SER A 42 2.28 2.05 6.67
N GLY A 43 2.66 2.46 5.45
CA GLY A 43 2.42 3.80 4.90
C GLY A 43 0.96 4.23 5.01
N VAL A 44 0.02 3.42 4.49
CA VAL A 44 -1.43 3.67 4.53
C VAL A 44 -1.95 3.90 5.95
N THR A 45 -1.47 3.11 6.92
CA THR A 45 -1.92 3.21 8.33
C THR A 45 -1.15 4.25 9.16
N THR A 46 -0.19 4.98 8.57
CA THR A 46 0.67 5.93 9.31
C THR A 46 -0.13 7.00 10.05
N CYS A 47 -1.20 7.51 9.43
CA CYS A 47 -2.06 8.52 10.03
C CYS A 47 -2.84 8.05 11.26
N LEU A 48 -3.14 6.75 11.35
CA LEU A 48 -3.76 6.14 12.52
C LEU A 48 -2.75 5.97 13.65
N ARG A 49 -1.50 5.62 13.30
CA ARG A 49 -0.44 5.34 14.27
C ARG A 49 0.21 6.60 14.83
N PHE A 50 0.22 7.69 14.06
CA PHE A 50 0.83 8.97 14.42
C PHE A 50 -0.13 10.15 14.18
N PRO A 51 -1.14 10.33 15.06
CA PRO A 51 -2.13 11.38 14.90
C PRO A 51 -1.48 12.77 14.94
N GLY A 52 -1.89 13.65 14.02
CA GLY A 52 -1.44 15.06 13.96
C GLY A 52 -0.12 15.33 13.24
N GLN A 53 0.64 14.30 12.85
CA GLN A 53 1.88 14.46 12.06
C GLN A 53 1.64 14.36 10.55
N LEU A 54 0.57 13.68 10.14
CA LEU A 54 0.16 13.54 8.75
C LEU A 54 -1.22 14.16 8.55
N ASN A 55 -1.38 15.02 7.54
CA ASN A 55 -2.65 15.64 7.13
C ASN A 55 -3.66 14.65 6.48
N ALA A 56 -3.49 13.34 6.70
CA ALA A 56 -4.19 12.28 5.99
C ALA A 56 -4.94 11.36 6.96
N ASP A 57 -5.91 11.86 7.74
CA ASP A 57 -6.87 10.99 8.46
C ASP A 57 -7.47 9.98 7.47
N LEU A 58 -7.75 8.75 7.92
CA LEU A 58 -8.30 7.69 7.07
C LEU A 58 -9.62 8.13 6.43
N ARG A 59 -10.40 8.95 7.15
CA ARG A 59 -11.58 9.65 6.60
C ARG A 59 -11.24 10.62 5.47
N LYS A 60 -10.11 11.34 5.52
CA LYS A 60 -9.68 12.21 4.41
C LYS A 60 -9.15 11.41 3.22
N LEU A 61 -8.49 10.28 3.45
CA LEU A 61 -8.07 9.37 2.37
C LEU A 61 -9.28 8.77 1.64
N ALA A 62 -10.23 8.21 2.39
CA ALA A 62 -11.46 7.66 1.83
C ALA A 62 -12.27 8.73 1.07
N VAL A 63 -12.50 9.92 1.66
CA VAL A 63 -13.31 10.98 1.05
C VAL A 63 -12.59 11.70 -0.12
N ASN A 64 -11.25 11.71 -0.15
CA ASN A 64 -10.50 12.27 -1.29
C ASN A 64 -10.33 11.29 -2.45
N MET A 65 -10.33 9.97 -2.19
CA MET A 65 -10.07 8.94 -3.21
C MET A 65 -11.34 8.25 -3.73
N VAL A 66 -12.45 8.36 -3.00
CA VAL A 66 -13.78 7.87 -3.41
C VAL A 66 -14.76 9.07 -3.37
N PRO A 67 -15.16 9.62 -4.53
CA PRO A 67 -16.10 10.74 -4.61
C PRO A 67 -17.54 10.38 -4.25
#